data_AF-A6USK1-F1
#
_entry.id   AF-A6USK1-F1
#
_cell.length_a   1.000
_cell.length_b   1.000
_cell.length_c   1.000
_cell.angle_alpha   90.00
_cell.angle_beta   90.00
_cell.angle_gamma   90.00
#
_symmetry.space_group_name_H-M   'P 1'
#
loop_
_entity.id
_entity.type
_entity.pdbx_description
1 polymer ?
#
loop_
_entity_poly.entity_id
_entity_poly.type
_entity_poly.pdbx_seq_one_letter_code
_entity_poly.pdbx_strand_id
1 'polypeptide(L)'
;MLPNKKAIDLIKIYMEKEYSLENFSSLIDELIKKDLLVKTDDETFTIRSEDPDELMHSKVGALVESISKFVIPSNLKEIKSPNILDLCSGIGYNAVSALHKNIDSNVDMVEFSKEMLFLSLALYIPIKEHELIKESILNFFKGKTGGKIRIFNEDARVTLKRTSLKTYDVVFHDAFSPLKDPVLYTVDFLKLIYNIMNDSGVLISYSSSIPFRSALVESGFIISEGPSIGRKRGATIAYKNPDKKQISTLVRIPDSDERLIALSTVGIPYSDKNLDLTSEKIIENREIKREELKNKLGDKYYTTKKIKLGKIDEKLLKIQEYGNNSSEIIKKMKSAYF
;
A
#
# COMPACT_ATOMS: atom_id res chain seq x y z
N MET A 1 -1.23 12.75 -0.75
CA MET A 1 -1.99 13.20 0.44
C MET A 1 -0.99 13.09 1.54
N LEU A 2 -0.82 14.10 2.38
CA LEU A 2 0.04 13.98 3.55
C LEU A 2 -0.86 14.18 4.79
N PRO A 3 -0.39 13.77 5.98
CA PRO A 3 -1.09 14.15 7.20
C PRO A 3 -1.20 15.68 7.28
N ASN A 4 -2.26 16.19 7.88
CA ASN A 4 -2.50 17.64 7.93
C ASN A 4 -1.29 18.39 8.53
N LYS A 5 -0.78 19.39 7.80
CA LYS A 5 0.41 20.14 8.22
C LYS A 5 0.28 20.77 9.62
N LYS A 6 -0.89 21.30 9.98
CA LYS A 6 -1.11 21.88 11.33
C LYS A 6 -1.02 20.81 12.43
N ALA A 7 -1.45 19.59 12.12
CA ALA A 7 -1.36 18.47 13.05
C ALA A 7 0.10 18.03 13.22
N ILE A 8 0.84 17.93 12.10
CA ILE A 8 2.29 17.66 12.11
C ILE A 8 3.04 18.70 12.93
N ASP A 9 2.80 19.99 12.72
CA ASP A 9 3.46 21.06 13.44
C ASP A 9 3.16 21.02 14.95
N LEU A 10 1.91 20.70 15.33
CA LEU A 10 1.54 20.52 16.73
C LEU A 10 2.23 19.30 17.35
N ILE A 11 2.27 18.17 16.65
CA ILE A 11 2.93 16.95 17.13
C ILE A 11 4.43 17.21 17.38
N LYS A 12 5.10 17.95 16.48
CA LYS A 12 6.51 18.33 16.66
C LYS A 12 6.76 19.09 17.96
N ILE A 13 5.87 20.01 18.33
CA ILE A 13 5.99 20.76 19.60
C ILE A 13 5.99 19.78 20.80
N TYR A 14 5.16 18.74 20.75
CA TYR A 14 5.06 17.74 21.81
C TYR A 14 6.19 16.71 21.79
N MET A 15 6.81 16.46 20.64
CA MET A 15 8.00 15.60 20.51
C MET A 15 9.22 16.15 21.25
N GLU A 16 9.28 17.47 21.47
CA GLU A 16 10.35 18.14 22.22
C GLU A 16 10.08 18.17 23.75
N LYS A 17 8.90 17.72 24.19
CA LYS A 17 8.55 17.63 25.62
C LYS A 17 8.95 16.28 26.20
N GLU A 18 8.86 16.15 27.52
CA GLU A 18 9.00 14.86 28.19
C GLU A 18 7.88 13.89 27.79
N TYR A 19 8.23 12.62 27.55
CA TYR A 19 7.29 11.59 27.11
C TYR A 19 6.50 11.07 28.32
N SER A 20 5.46 11.82 28.70
CA SER A 20 4.61 11.55 29.86
C SER A 20 3.15 11.42 29.45
N LEU A 21 2.36 10.72 30.27
CA LEU A 21 0.91 10.58 30.06
C LEU A 21 0.20 11.94 30.01
N GLU A 22 0.63 12.91 30.82
CA GLU A 22 0.09 14.28 30.83
C GLU A 22 0.30 15.00 29.49
N ASN A 23 1.52 14.94 28.95
CA ASN A 23 1.84 15.54 27.65
C ASN A 23 1.12 14.83 26.50
N PHE A 24 1.02 13.49 26.56
CA PHE A 24 0.27 12.73 25.58
C PHE A 24 -1.22 13.07 25.60
N SER A 25 -1.86 13.11 26.77
CA SER A 25 -3.26 13.53 26.91
C SER A 25 -3.47 14.94 26.36
N SER A 26 -2.60 15.88 26.71
CA SER A 26 -2.70 17.26 26.25
C SER A 26 -2.57 17.39 24.73
N LEU A 27 -1.68 16.61 24.10
CA LEU A 27 -1.57 16.55 22.64
C LEU A 27 -2.88 16.07 22.00
N ILE A 28 -3.46 14.98 22.52
CA ILE A 28 -4.71 14.43 22.01
C ILE A 28 -5.85 15.44 22.14
N ASP A 29 -5.99 16.06 23.31
CA ASP A 29 -7.01 17.08 23.56
C ASP A 29 -6.88 18.29 22.63
N GLU A 30 -5.65 18.76 22.40
CA GLU A 30 -5.41 19.87 21.47
C GLU A 30 -5.71 19.50 20.01
N LEU A 31 -5.31 18.30 19.57
CA LEU A 31 -5.60 17.82 18.22
C LEU A 31 -7.10 17.67 18.00
N ILE A 32 -7.86 17.13 18.97
CA ILE A 32 -9.32 16.99 18.89
C ILE A 32 -9.97 18.39 18.89
N LYS A 33 -9.56 19.29 19.78
CA LYS A 33 -10.10 20.65 19.87
C LYS A 33 -9.91 21.45 18.57
N LYS A 34 -8.83 21.18 17.84
CA LYS A 34 -8.54 21.80 16.54
C LYS A 34 -9.16 21.06 15.35
N ASP A 35 -9.95 20.01 15.61
CA ASP A 35 -10.54 19.13 14.58
C ASP A 35 -9.48 18.52 13.64
N LEU A 36 -8.33 18.12 14.21
CA LEU A 36 -7.22 17.51 13.47
C LEU A 36 -7.13 16.00 13.67
N LEU A 37 -7.61 15.52 14.81
CA LEU A 37 -7.72 14.11 15.16
C LEU A 37 -9.20 13.74 15.30
N VAL A 38 -9.62 12.73 14.55
CA VAL A 38 -11.02 12.34 14.40
C VAL A 38 -11.19 10.92 14.89
N LYS A 39 -12.17 10.70 15.77
CA LYS A 39 -12.54 9.37 16.23
C LYS A 39 -13.40 8.69 15.17
N THR A 40 -13.09 7.44 14.84
CA THR A 40 -13.83 6.61 13.87
C THR A 40 -14.88 5.76 14.55
N ASP A 41 -15.74 5.11 13.76
CA ASP A 41 -16.86 4.30 14.26
C ASP A 41 -16.40 3.05 15.05
N ASP A 42 -15.17 2.58 14.83
CA ASP A 42 -14.54 1.48 15.58
C ASP A 42 -13.75 1.94 16.82
N GLU A 43 -14.02 3.17 17.28
CA GLU A 43 -13.41 3.81 18.45
C GLU A 43 -11.91 4.13 18.32
N THR A 44 -11.28 3.82 17.18
CA THR A 44 -9.91 4.24 16.89
C THR A 44 -9.85 5.69 16.39
N PHE A 45 -8.63 6.22 16.25
CA PHE A 45 -8.44 7.59 15.78
C PHE A 45 -7.75 7.62 14.43
N THR A 46 -8.21 8.52 13.56
CA THR A 46 -7.51 8.89 12.34
C THR A 46 -7.19 10.38 12.36
N ILE A 47 -6.13 10.76 11.66
CA ILE A 47 -5.77 12.17 11.48
C ILE A 47 -6.39 12.69 10.18
N ARG A 48 -6.72 13.98 10.17
CA ARG A 48 -7.08 14.68 8.92
C ARG A 48 -5.90 14.70 7.98
N SER A 49 -6.19 14.69 6.70
CA SER A 49 -5.17 14.89 5.69
C SER A 49 -4.95 16.39 5.40
N GLU A 50 -3.97 16.71 4.56
CA GLU A 50 -3.83 18.05 4.00
C GLU A 50 -5.04 18.48 3.16
N ASP A 51 -5.71 17.51 2.54
CA ASP A 51 -7.02 17.73 1.95
C ASP A 51 -8.05 17.77 3.09
N PRO A 52 -8.67 18.94 3.36
CA PRO A 52 -9.50 19.14 4.54
C PRO A 52 -10.75 18.24 4.58
N ASP A 53 -11.19 17.76 3.41
CA ASP A 53 -12.36 16.90 3.26
C ASP A 53 -12.03 15.41 3.34
N GLU A 54 -10.74 15.05 3.44
CA GLU A 54 -10.28 13.67 3.49
C GLU A 54 -9.57 13.31 4.81
N LEU A 55 -9.74 12.06 5.24
CA LEU A 55 -9.10 11.46 6.39
C LEU A 55 -8.05 10.44 5.91
N MET A 56 -7.03 10.19 6.73
CA MET A 56 -6.01 9.16 6.44
C MET A 56 -6.61 7.75 6.36
N HIS A 57 -7.54 7.43 7.27
CA HIS A 57 -8.32 6.20 7.27
C HIS A 57 -9.81 6.52 7.11
N SER A 58 -10.60 5.55 6.66
CA SER A 58 -12.05 5.75 6.52
C SER A 58 -12.74 5.97 7.87
N LYS A 59 -13.92 6.61 7.84
CA LYS A 59 -14.76 6.80 9.04
C LYS A 59 -15.20 5.48 9.69
N VAL A 60 -15.27 4.39 8.91
CA VAL A 60 -15.63 3.05 9.41
C VAL A 60 -14.69 2.59 10.50
N GLY A 61 -13.40 2.95 10.42
CA GLY A 61 -12.43 2.51 11.41
C GLY A 61 -11.06 2.18 10.87
N ALA A 62 -10.01 2.74 11.46
CA ALA A 62 -8.63 2.43 11.07
C ALA A 62 -8.27 0.98 11.41
N LEU A 63 -8.76 0.47 12.54
CA LEU A 63 -8.50 -0.92 12.94
C LEU A 63 -9.33 -1.92 12.11
N VAL A 64 -10.61 -1.62 11.86
CA VAL A 64 -11.45 -2.43 10.97
C VAL A 64 -10.85 -2.52 9.57
N GLU A 65 -10.38 -1.40 9.02
CA GLU A 65 -9.69 -1.39 7.73
C GLU A 65 -8.42 -2.22 7.75
N SER A 66 -7.57 -2.03 8.75
CA SER A 66 -6.33 -2.79 8.90
C SER A 66 -6.56 -4.30 8.93
N ILE A 67 -7.46 -4.76 9.79
CA ILE A 67 -7.78 -6.19 9.92
C ILE A 67 -8.32 -6.72 8.59
N SER A 68 -9.30 -6.04 8.03
CA SER A 68 -10.10 -6.62 6.97
C SER A 68 -9.47 -6.50 5.59
N LYS A 69 -8.68 -5.43 5.34
CA LYS A 69 -8.01 -5.18 4.07
C LYS A 69 -6.60 -5.75 3.99
N PHE A 70 -5.91 -5.92 5.13
CA PHE A 70 -4.51 -6.36 5.16
C PHE A 70 -4.31 -7.69 5.89
N VAL A 71 -4.77 -7.81 7.15
CA VAL A 71 -4.46 -8.98 7.99
C VAL A 71 -5.23 -10.24 7.58
N ILE A 72 -6.52 -10.13 7.28
CA ILE A 72 -7.32 -11.27 6.80
C ILE A 72 -6.76 -11.79 5.46
N PRO A 73 -6.57 -10.97 4.42
CA PRO A 73 -6.08 -11.46 3.12
C PRO A 73 -4.62 -11.90 3.11
N SER A 74 -3.80 -11.55 4.11
CA SER A 74 -2.41 -12.03 4.21
C SER A 74 -2.29 -13.46 4.73
N ASN A 75 -3.36 -14.02 5.29
CA ASN A 75 -3.38 -15.37 5.85
C ASN A 75 -2.26 -15.61 6.90
N LEU A 76 -1.89 -14.56 7.64
CA LEU A 76 -0.78 -14.55 8.60
C LEU A 76 -0.79 -15.67 9.64
N LYS A 77 -1.98 -16.16 10.02
CA LYS A 77 -2.14 -17.22 11.02
C LYS A 77 -1.46 -18.53 10.60
N GLU A 78 -1.40 -18.79 9.30
CA GLU A 78 -0.89 -20.05 8.74
C GLU A 78 0.62 -20.01 8.49
N ILE A 79 1.25 -18.84 8.66
CA ILE A 79 2.67 -18.65 8.41
C ILE A 79 3.42 -18.74 9.75
N LYS A 80 4.44 -19.59 9.81
CA LYS A 80 5.26 -19.74 11.02
C LYS A 80 6.25 -18.56 11.12
N SER A 81 6.13 -17.76 12.17
CA SER A 81 7.03 -16.63 12.47
C SER A 81 7.30 -15.69 11.27
N PRO A 82 6.24 -15.15 10.64
CA PRO A 82 6.36 -14.44 9.37
C PRO A 82 7.21 -13.17 9.51
N ASN A 83 7.96 -12.83 8.47
CA ASN A 83 8.56 -11.52 8.31
C ASN A 83 7.60 -10.61 7.54
N ILE A 84 7.22 -9.50 8.16
CA ILE A 84 6.27 -8.53 7.64
C ILE A 84 6.98 -7.21 7.39
N LEU A 85 6.74 -6.64 6.21
CA LEU A 85 7.13 -5.27 5.87
C LEU A 85 5.87 -4.40 5.88
N ASP A 86 5.78 -3.47 6.82
CA ASP A 86 4.69 -2.49 6.93
C ASP A 86 5.17 -1.16 6.32
N LEU A 87 4.85 -0.94 5.03
CA LEU A 87 5.24 0.26 4.29
C LEU A 87 4.24 1.39 4.52
N CYS A 88 4.76 2.56 4.87
CA CYS A 88 3.96 3.72 5.31
C CYS A 88 3.14 3.39 6.56
N SER A 89 3.81 2.80 7.55
CA SER A 89 3.16 2.25 8.75
C SER A 89 2.34 3.28 9.56
N GLY A 90 2.63 4.58 9.41
CA GLY A 90 1.90 5.66 10.06
C GLY A 90 1.85 5.51 11.57
N ILE A 91 0.64 5.31 12.11
CA ILE A 91 0.37 5.11 13.54
C ILE A 91 0.60 3.64 13.96
N GLY A 92 0.78 2.73 13.00
CA GLY A 92 1.10 1.32 13.23
C GLY A 92 -0.10 0.40 13.30
N TYR A 93 -1.27 0.79 12.78
CA TYR A 93 -2.48 -0.07 12.82
C TYR A 93 -2.25 -1.44 12.17
N ASN A 94 -1.56 -1.48 11.03
CA ASN A 94 -1.24 -2.72 10.31
C ASN A 94 -0.28 -3.61 11.10
N ALA A 95 0.80 -3.06 11.63
CA ALA A 95 1.71 -3.77 12.53
C ALA A 95 1.02 -4.31 13.79
N VAL A 96 0.20 -3.50 14.47
CA VAL A 96 -0.58 -3.91 15.65
C VAL A 96 -1.51 -5.08 15.31
N SER A 97 -2.28 -4.94 14.24
CA SER A 97 -3.26 -5.96 13.82
C SER A 97 -2.58 -7.26 13.39
N ALA A 98 -1.41 -7.17 12.76
CA ALA A 98 -0.63 -8.34 12.38
C ALA A 98 -0.06 -9.09 13.59
N LEU A 99 0.51 -8.38 14.57
CA LEU A 99 0.99 -8.99 15.82
C LEU A 99 -0.15 -9.62 16.61
N HIS A 100 -1.31 -8.97 16.66
CA HIS A 100 -2.49 -9.54 17.28
C HIS A 100 -2.92 -10.85 16.62
N LYS A 101 -2.83 -10.92 15.28
CA LYS A 101 -3.18 -12.12 14.53
C LYS A 101 -2.17 -13.23 14.69
N ASN A 102 -0.89 -12.88 14.70
CA ASN A 102 0.23 -13.80 14.84
C ASN A 102 1.34 -13.11 15.64
N ILE A 103 1.38 -13.40 16.93
CA ILE A 103 2.33 -12.79 17.85
C ILE A 103 3.79 -13.13 17.51
N ASP A 104 4.02 -14.21 16.75
CA ASP A 104 5.35 -14.65 16.32
C ASP A 104 5.92 -13.85 15.14
N SER A 105 5.15 -12.92 14.58
CA SER A 105 5.54 -12.08 13.45
C SER A 105 6.71 -11.15 13.77
N ASN A 106 7.73 -11.14 12.92
CA ASN A 106 8.72 -10.08 12.87
C ASN A 106 8.19 -8.96 11.98
N VAL A 107 8.29 -7.71 12.43
CA VAL A 107 7.74 -6.56 11.71
C VAL A 107 8.83 -5.53 11.47
N ASP A 108 9.00 -5.14 10.21
CA ASP A 108 9.76 -3.97 9.83
C ASP A 108 8.77 -2.87 9.44
N MET A 109 8.68 -1.83 10.27
CA MET A 109 7.88 -0.64 10.02
C MET A 109 8.75 0.38 9.28
N VAL A 110 8.32 0.77 8.08
CA VAL A 110 8.96 1.84 7.30
C VAL A 110 8.02 3.02 7.25
N GLU A 111 8.40 4.13 7.86
CA GLU A 111 7.57 5.33 7.95
C GLU A 111 8.39 6.59 7.74
N PHE A 112 7.97 7.48 6.85
CA PHE A 112 8.69 8.71 6.59
C PHE A 112 8.42 9.78 7.66
N SER A 113 7.19 9.90 8.14
CA SER A 113 6.79 10.87 9.16
C SER A 113 7.05 10.34 10.57
N LYS A 114 8.10 10.89 11.18
CA LYS A 114 8.45 10.62 12.58
C LYS A 114 7.32 11.04 13.54
N GLU A 115 6.54 12.03 13.15
CA GLU A 115 5.39 12.55 13.89
C GLU A 115 4.26 11.52 13.99
N MET A 116 4.01 10.74 12.94
CA MET A 116 2.98 9.69 12.98
C MET A 116 3.38 8.54 13.91
N LEU A 117 4.67 8.18 13.92
CA LEU A 117 5.21 7.22 14.90
C LEU A 117 5.03 7.76 16.33
N PHE A 118 5.39 9.02 16.58
CA PHE A 118 5.22 9.64 17.89
C PHE A 118 3.75 9.67 18.34
N LEU A 119 2.83 10.01 17.43
CA LEU A 119 1.40 10.04 17.72
C LEU A 119 0.88 8.66 18.19
N SER A 120 1.46 7.56 17.71
CA SER A 120 1.12 6.21 18.20
C SER A 120 1.37 6.02 19.69
N LEU A 121 2.39 6.69 20.26
CA LEU A 121 2.65 6.65 21.71
C LEU A 121 1.51 7.27 22.52
N ALA A 122 0.92 8.34 21.99
CA ALA A 122 -0.14 9.09 22.66
C ALA A 122 -1.53 8.45 22.51
N LEU A 123 -1.73 7.64 21.46
CA LEU A 123 -3.01 7.01 21.17
C LEU A 123 -3.25 5.72 21.95
N TYR A 124 -4.52 5.33 22.02
CA TYR A 124 -4.93 4.00 22.46
C TYR A 124 -5.56 3.27 21.28
N ILE A 125 -4.96 2.14 20.90
CA ILE A 125 -5.57 1.16 19.99
C ILE A 125 -6.08 0.02 20.87
N PRO A 126 -7.34 -0.43 20.73
CA PRO A 126 -7.97 -1.41 21.63
C PRO A 126 -7.48 -2.85 21.38
N ILE A 127 -6.15 -3.04 21.29
CA ILE A 127 -5.44 -4.29 21.07
C ILE A 127 -4.20 -4.29 21.96
N LYS A 128 -4.03 -5.32 22.79
CA LYS A 128 -2.93 -5.40 23.78
C LYS A 128 -1.54 -5.34 23.14
N GLU A 129 -1.38 -5.84 21.91
CA GLU A 129 -0.12 -5.80 21.16
C GLU A 129 0.30 -4.38 20.76
N HIS A 130 -0.57 -3.37 20.90
CA HIS A 130 -0.19 -1.96 20.75
C HIS A 130 0.94 -1.55 21.69
N GLU A 131 1.00 -2.10 22.90
CA GLU A 131 2.07 -1.80 23.85
C GLU A 131 3.45 -2.24 23.36
N LEU A 132 3.55 -3.33 22.58
CA LEU A 132 4.80 -3.76 21.96
C LEU A 132 5.27 -2.78 20.87
N ILE A 133 4.33 -2.22 20.13
CA ILE A 133 4.59 -1.18 19.14
C ILE A 133 5.02 0.11 19.84
N LYS A 134 4.33 0.54 20.91
CA LYS A 134 4.73 1.71 21.70
C LYS A 134 6.11 1.57 22.29
N GLU A 135 6.45 0.40 22.85
CA GLU A 135 7.78 0.14 23.39
C GLU A 135 8.85 0.26 22.29
N SER A 136 8.59 -0.32 21.11
CA SER A 136 9.51 -0.29 19.98
C SER A 136 9.72 1.14 19.45
N ILE A 137 8.64 1.93 19.36
CA ILE A 137 8.70 3.35 18.98
C ILE A 137 9.47 4.16 20.01
N LEU A 138 9.21 3.95 21.31
CA LEU A 138 9.93 4.62 22.39
C LEU A 138 11.43 4.29 22.35
N ASN A 139 11.78 3.03 22.12
CA ASN A 139 13.17 2.59 21.96
C ASN A 139 13.83 3.24 20.74
N PHE A 140 13.12 3.33 19.61
CA PHE A 140 13.58 4.05 18.42
C PHE A 140 13.88 5.52 18.73
N PHE A 141 12.99 6.23 19.43
CA PHE A 141 13.23 7.62 19.85
C PHE A 141 14.42 7.78 20.81
N LYS A 142 14.72 6.74 21.60
CA LYS A 142 15.92 6.66 22.46
C LYS A 142 17.20 6.24 21.71
N GLY A 143 17.14 6.07 20.38
CA GLY A 143 18.27 5.64 19.57
C GLY A 143 18.63 4.15 19.71
N LYS A 144 17.75 3.34 20.31
CA LYS A 144 17.92 1.89 20.41
C LYS A 144 17.37 1.23 19.15
N THR A 145 18.04 0.17 18.69
CA THR A 145 17.67 -0.57 17.48
C THR A 145 17.65 -2.07 17.73
N GLY A 146 16.96 -2.81 16.86
CA GLY A 146 16.87 -4.27 16.91
C GLY A 146 15.53 -4.78 17.45
N GLY A 147 15.48 -6.08 17.73
CA GLY A 147 14.27 -6.76 18.18
C GLY A 147 13.37 -7.27 17.05
N LYS A 148 12.19 -7.74 17.45
CA LYS A 148 11.17 -8.30 16.55
C LYS A 148 10.49 -7.24 15.70
N ILE A 149 10.36 -6.03 16.25
CA ILE A 149 9.75 -4.86 15.60
C ILE A 149 10.88 -3.86 15.34
N ARG A 150 11.25 -3.66 14.08
CA ARG A 150 12.28 -2.70 13.67
C ARG A 150 11.61 -1.50 13.01
N ILE A 151 12.11 -0.31 13.28
CA ILE A 151 11.57 0.94 12.74
C ILE A 151 12.64 1.60 11.87
N PHE A 152 12.25 1.92 10.64
CA PHE A 152 13.04 2.69 9.69
C PHE A 152 12.31 3.99 9.39
N ASN A 153 12.92 5.11 9.80
CA ASN A 153 12.37 6.44 9.57
C ASN A 153 13.12 7.19 8.47
N GLU A 154 12.84 6.83 7.22
CA GLU A 154 13.44 7.42 6.02
C GLU A 154 12.57 7.10 4.78
N ASP A 155 13.00 7.56 3.60
CA ASP A 155 12.37 7.20 2.33
C ASP A 155 12.48 5.67 2.09
N ALA A 156 11.34 5.01 1.84
CA ALA A 156 11.30 3.58 1.59
C ALA A 156 12.17 3.15 0.39
N ARG A 157 12.37 4.02 -0.62
CA ARG A 157 13.29 3.76 -1.74
C ARG A 157 14.74 3.57 -1.28
N VAL A 158 15.12 4.20 -0.17
CA VAL A 158 16.43 4.03 0.47
C VAL A 158 16.43 2.78 1.34
N THR A 159 15.41 2.60 2.18
CA THR A 159 15.31 1.45 3.09
C THR A 159 15.38 0.12 2.35
N LEU A 160 14.62 -0.03 1.25
CA LEU A 160 14.53 -1.30 0.52
C LEU A 160 15.81 -1.70 -0.23
N LYS A 161 16.82 -0.84 -0.26
CA LYS A 161 18.16 -1.15 -0.80
C LYS A 161 19.13 -1.65 0.28
N ARG A 162 18.75 -1.65 1.56
CA ARG A 162 19.63 -2.06 2.66
C ARG A 162 19.84 -3.58 2.64
N THR A 163 21.10 -3.99 2.78
CA THR A 163 21.50 -5.40 2.87
C THR A 163 21.10 -6.07 4.19
N SER A 164 20.73 -5.27 5.20
CA SER A 164 20.29 -5.75 6.52
C SER A 164 18.79 -6.10 6.60
N LEU A 165 18.05 -5.92 5.50
CA LEU A 165 16.66 -6.33 5.43
C LEU A 165 16.53 -7.85 5.40
N LYS A 166 15.43 -8.33 5.98
CA LYS A 166 15.03 -9.72 5.86
C LYS A 166 14.38 -9.95 4.51
N THR A 167 14.14 -11.21 4.16
CA THR A 167 13.12 -11.53 3.16
C THR A 167 11.74 -11.57 3.80
N TYR A 168 10.72 -11.14 3.08
CA TYR A 168 9.37 -10.94 3.61
C TYR A 168 8.35 -11.93 3.07
N ASP A 169 7.51 -12.44 3.97
CA ASP A 169 6.36 -13.27 3.64
C ASP A 169 5.14 -12.41 3.33
N VAL A 170 5.04 -11.25 3.99
CA VAL A 170 3.91 -10.32 3.84
C VAL A 170 4.43 -8.89 3.69
N VAL A 171 3.91 -8.18 2.71
CA VAL A 171 4.14 -6.74 2.53
C VAL A 171 2.79 -6.02 2.59
N PHE A 172 2.61 -5.17 3.59
CA PHE A 172 1.51 -4.21 3.60
C PHE A 172 1.97 -2.95 2.90
N HIS A 173 1.36 -2.68 1.74
CA HIS A 173 1.60 -1.49 0.94
C HIS A 173 0.46 -0.50 1.16
N ASP A 174 0.63 0.33 2.20
CA ASP A 174 -0.37 1.30 2.67
C ASP A 174 0.08 2.75 2.41
N ALA A 175 0.72 2.97 1.27
CA ALA A 175 1.09 4.30 0.84
C ALA A 175 -0.16 5.09 0.38
N PHE A 176 0.01 6.41 0.28
CA PHE A 176 -1.02 7.30 -0.27
C PHE A 176 -1.41 6.98 -1.70
N SER A 177 -2.60 7.39 -2.14
CA SER A 177 -3.09 6.96 -3.45
C SER A 177 -2.12 7.32 -4.60
N PRO A 178 -1.96 6.44 -5.62
CA PRO A 178 -0.98 6.64 -6.71
C PRO A 178 -1.15 7.94 -7.49
N LEU A 179 -2.36 8.49 -7.51
CA LEU A 179 -2.65 9.76 -8.17
C LEU A 179 -2.03 10.93 -7.40
N LYS A 180 -2.01 10.84 -6.07
CA LYS A 180 -1.48 11.89 -5.20
C LYS A 180 0.04 11.73 -4.99
N ASP A 181 0.51 10.48 -4.86
CA ASP A 181 1.94 10.19 -4.71
C ASP A 181 2.30 8.85 -5.39
N PRO A 182 2.88 8.87 -6.60
CA PRO A 182 3.20 7.67 -7.35
C PRO A 182 4.55 7.05 -6.98
N VAL A 183 5.36 7.68 -6.11
CA VAL A 183 6.76 7.29 -5.85
C VAL A 183 6.88 5.82 -5.47
N LEU A 184 5.96 5.35 -4.62
CA LEU A 184 5.93 3.97 -4.14
C LEU A 184 5.09 3.01 -5.02
N TYR A 185 4.65 3.45 -6.20
CA TYR A 185 3.85 2.66 -7.14
C TYR A 185 4.53 2.43 -8.49
N THR A 186 5.80 2.82 -8.61
CA THR A 186 6.57 2.64 -9.84
C THR A 186 6.96 1.19 -10.04
N VAL A 187 7.12 0.76 -11.30
CA VAL A 187 7.62 -0.57 -11.64
C VAL A 187 8.96 -0.84 -10.95
N ASP A 188 9.84 0.15 -10.93
CA ASP A 188 11.19 0.04 -10.38
C ASP A 188 11.17 -0.19 -8.85
N PHE A 189 10.31 0.54 -8.13
CA PHE A 189 10.15 0.33 -6.69
C PHE A 189 9.48 -1.02 -6.37
N LEU A 190 8.45 -1.40 -7.12
CA LEU A 190 7.77 -2.68 -6.91
C LEU A 190 8.66 -3.89 -7.26
N LYS A 191 9.62 -3.73 -8.17
CA LYS A 191 10.68 -4.73 -8.40
C LYS A 191 11.61 -4.88 -7.21
N LEU A 192 11.95 -3.79 -6.49
CA LEU A 192 12.69 -3.91 -5.22
C LEU A 192 11.90 -4.76 -4.23
N ILE A 193 10.60 -4.48 -4.07
CA ILE A 193 9.73 -5.27 -3.18
C ILE A 193 9.71 -6.74 -3.61
N TYR A 194 9.49 -7.01 -4.90
CA TYR A 194 9.48 -8.39 -5.43
C TYR A 194 10.79 -9.13 -5.09
N ASN A 195 11.94 -8.47 -5.19
CA ASN A 195 13.23 -9.09 -4.94
C ASN A 195 13.47 -9.44 -3.46
N ILE A 196 12.92 -8.65 -2.53
CA ILE A 196 13.05 -8.88 -1.08
C ILE A 196 11.93 -9.76 -0.51
N MET A 197 10.99 -10.23 -1.31
CA MET A 197 9.94 -11.14 -0.86
C MET A 197 10.36 -12.61 -1.02
N ASN A 198 9.88 -13.48 -0.13
CA ASN A 198 9.94 -14.92 -0.32
C ASN A 198 9.01 -15.36 -1.45
N ASP A 199 9.28 -16.51 -2.05
CA ASP A 199 8.29 -17.18 -2.90
C ASP A 199 7.05 -17.52 -2.06
N SER A 200 5.87 -17.50 -2.69
CA SER A 200 4.58 -17.52 -2.01
C SER A 200 4.32 -16.33 -1.07
N GLY A 201 5.21 -15.33 -1.05
CA GLY A 201 4.99 -14.08 -0.33
C GLY A 201 3.87 -13.26 -0.97
N VAL A 202 3.17 -12.48 -0.14
CA VAL A 202 2.01 -11.69 -0.56
C VAL A 202 2.19 -10.20 -0.27
N LEU A 203 1.93 -9.37 -1.27
CA LEU A 203 1.80 -7.92 -1.16
C LEU A 203 0.32 -7.57 -1.17
N ILE A 204 -0.11 -6.73 -0.24
CA ILE A 204 -1.50 -6.31 -0.11
C ILE A 204 -1.56 -4.80 -0.06
N SER A 205 -2.49 -4.22 -0.82
CA SER A 205 -2.76 -2.79 -0.81
C SER A 205 -4.24 -2.54 -0.96
N TYR A 206 -4.75 -1.50 -0.31
CA TYR A 206 -6.12 -1.03 -0.54
C TYR A 206 -6.34 -0.55 -1.98
N SER A 207 -5.27 -0.18 -2.69
CA SER A 207 -5.35 0.49 -3.98
C SER A 207 -5.66 -0.48 -5.10
N SER A 208 -6.74 -0.21 -5.83
CA SER A 208 -7.16 -0.97 -7.03
C SER A 208 -6.84 -0.21 -8.32
N SER A 209 -5.87 0.70 -8.31
CA SER A 209 -5.63 1.58 -9.46
C SER A 209 -5.05 0.78 -10.64
N ILE A 210 -5.50 1.14 -11.84
CA ILE A 210 -5.04 0.53 -13.10
C ILE A 210 -3.52 0.64 -13.28
N PRO A 211 -2.86 1.82 -13.13
CA PRO A 211 -1.42 1.91 -13.29
C PRO A 211 -0.65 1.11 -12.24
N PHE A 212 -1.15 1.01 -11.01
CA PHE A 212 -0.52 0.21 -9.96
C PHE A 212 -0.59 -1.29 -10.26
N ARG A 213 -1.79 -1.81 -10.60
CA ARG A 213 -1.95 -3.22 -11.00
C ARG A 213 -1.12 -3.55 -12.24
N SER A 214 -1.01 -2.62 -13.19
CA SER A 214 -0.09 -2.77 -14.33
C SER A 214 1.36 -2.91 -13.89
N ALA A 215 1.81 -2.05 -12.96
CA ALA A 215 3.17 -2.07 -12.45
C ALA A 215 3.49 -3.36 -11.68
N LEU A 216 2.53 -3.90 -10.91
CA LEU A 216 2.66 -5.20 -10.25
C LEU A 216 2.85 -6.35 -11.26
N VAL A 217 2.02 -6.41 -12.30
CA VAL A 217 2.13 -7.43 -13.36
C VAL A 217 3.47 -7.33 -14.09
N GLU A 218 3.94 -6.11 -14.37
CA GLU A 218 5.23 -5.85 -15.02
C GLU A 218 6.42 -6.17 -14.12
N SER A 219 6.25 -6.07 -12.80
CA SER A 219 7.27 -6.42 -11.80
C SER A 219 7.36 -7.93 -11.55
N GLY A 220 6.41 -8.72 -12.08
CA GLY A 220 6.41 -10.18 -11.99
C GLY A 220 5.31 -10.77 -11.11
N PHE A 221 4.55 -9.95 -10.39
CA PHE A 221 3.50 -10.44 -9.49
C PHE A 221 2.31 -11.10 -10.21
N ILE A 222 1.72 -12.07 -9.54
CA ILE A 222 0.40 -12.63 -9.88
C ILE A 222 -0.65 -11.91 -9.05
N ILE A 223 -1.50 -11.10 -9.70
CA ILE A 223 -2.50 -10.27 -9.01
C ILE A 223 -3.83 -11.01 -8.84
N SER A 224 -4.53 -10.69 -7.76
CA SER A 224 -5.86 -11.16 -7.41
C SER A 224 -6.69 -10.00 -6.86
N GLU A 225 -8.00 -10.06 -7.05
CA GLU A 225 -8.95 -9.18 -6.38
C GLU A 225 -9.05 -9.56 -4.90
N GLY A 226 -9.00 -8.57 -4.01
CA GLY A 226 -9.22 -8.72 -2.58
C GLY A 226 -10.59 -8.21 -2.13
N PRO A 227 -10.84 -8.13 -0.80
CA PRO A 227 -12.12 -7.67 -0.25
C PRO A 227 -12.41 -6.20 -0.58
N SER A 228 -13.69 -5.85 -0.76
CA SER A 228 -14.19 -4.53 -1.17
C SER A 228 -14.87 -3.72 -0.06
N ILE A 229 -14.37 -3.85 1.17
CA ILE A 229 -15.02 -3.26 2.36
C ILE A 229 -15.08 -1.73 2.26
N GLY A 230 -16.31 -1.20 2.28
CA GLY A 230 -16.60 0.23 2.20
C GLY A 230 -16.33 0.87 0.82
N ARG A 231 -16.05 0.09 -0.23
CA ARG A 231 -15.75 0.62 -1.57
C ARG A 231 -16.39 -0.23 -2.68
N LYS A 232 -16.57 0.37 -3.86
CA LYS A 232 -17.06 -0.35 -5.05
C LYS A 232 -16.05 -1.36 -5.61
N ARG A 233 -14.76 -1.19 -5.33
CA ARG A 233 -13.65 -2.03 -5.82
C ARG A 233 -12.90 -2.65 -4.64
N GLY A 234 -12.41 -3.86 -4.83
CA GLY A 234 -11.63 -4.61 -3.86
C GLY A 234 -10.20 -4.10 -3.70
N ALA A 235 -9.57 -4.51 -2.62
CA ALA A 235 -8.13 -4.40 -2.45
C ALA A 235 -7.37 -5.14 -3.58
N THR A 236 -6.10 -4.82 -3.76
CA THR A 236 -5.21 -5.60 -4.63
C THR A 236 -4.37 -6.53 -3.77
N ILE A 237 -4.39 -7.82 -4.12
CA ILE A 237 -3.50 -8.84 -3.57
C ILE A 237 -2.54 -9.22 -4.70
N ALA A 238 -1.25 -9.35 -4.39
CA ALA A 238 -0.22 -9.64 -5.37
C ALA A 238 0.79 -10.64 -4.82
N TYR A 239 0.88 -11.81 -5.45
CA TYR A 239 1.76 -12.90 -5.00
C TYR A 239 3.05 -12.95 -5.81
N LYS A 240 4.16 -13.19 -5.12
CA LYS A 240 5.40 -13.63 -5.76
C LYS A 240 5.37 -15.15 -5.88
N ASN A 241 5.45 -15.67 -7.10
CA ASN A 241 5.53 -17.12 -7.36
C ASN A 241 4.56 -17.94 -6.48
N PRO A 242 3.24 -17.74 -6.59
CA PRO A 242 2.28 -18.34 -5.70
C PRO A 242 2.33 -19.88 -5.75
N ASP A 243 2.16 -20.52 -4.59
CA ASP A 243 2.05 -21.97 -4.51
C ASP A 243 0.70 -22.50 -5.06
N LYS A 244 0.53 -23.82 -5.10
CA LYS A 244 -0.70 -24.46 -5.59
C LYS A 244 -1.95 -24.03 -4.80
N LYS A 245 -1.83 -23.82 -3.49
CA LYS A 245 -2.95 -23.42 -2.63
C LYS A 245 -3.36 -22.00 -2.97
N GLN A 246 -2.40 -21.08 -3.06
CA GLN A 246 -2.63 -19.68 -3.45
C GLN A 246 -3.23 -19.58 -4.84
N ILE A 247 -2.69 -20.32 -5.83
CA ILE A 247 -3.23 -20.38 -7.20
C ILE A 247 -4.70 -20.79 -7.20
N SER A 248 -5.08 -21.80 -6.41
CA SER A 248 -6.48 -22.27 -6.33
C SER A 248 -7.46 -21.26 -5.72
N THR A 249 -6.95 -20.23 -5.04
CA THR A 249 -7.74 -19.19 -4.38
C THR A 249 -7.71 -17.84 -5.10
N LEU A 250 -7.00 -17.74 -6.24
CA LEU A 250 -6.93 -16.50 -7.00
C LEU A 250 -8.32 -16.08 -7.48
N VAL A 251 -8.67 -14.83 -7.22
CA VAL A 251 -9.89 -14.20 -7.72
C VAL A 251 -9.50 -13.26 -8.84
N ARG A 252 -10.06 -13.47 -10.04
CA ARG A 252 -9.81 -12.56 -11.17
C ARG A 252 -10.31 -11.16 -10.84
N ILE A 253 -9.54 -10.17 -11.26
CA ILE A 253 -10.00 -8.77 -11.24
C ILE A 253 -11.08 -8.58 -12.31
N PRO A 254 -11.89 -7.52 -12.26
CA PRO A 254 -12.92 -7.29 -13.27
C PRO A 254 -12.35 -7.30 -14.70
N ASP A 255 -13.04 -7.95 -15.64
CA ASP A 255 -12.61 -8.04 -17.04
C ASP A 255 -12.34 -6.67 -17.68
N SER A 256 -13.09 -5.64 -17.28
CA SER A 256 -12.83 -4.27 -17.73
C SER A 256 -11.45 -3.77 -17.30
N ASP A 257 -11.00 -4.12 -16.10
CA ASP A 257 -9.73 -3.69 -15.55
C ASP A 257 -8.57 -4.46 -16.20
N GLU A 258 -8.72 -5.77 -16.44
CA GLU A 258 -7.75 -6.54 -17.23
C GLU A 258 -7.52 -5.89 -18.60
N ARG A 259 -8.60 -5.57 -19.31
CA ARG A 259 -8.53 -4.90 -20.62
C ARG A 259 -7.91 -3.50 -20.53
N LEU A 260 -8.22 -2.73 -19.49
CA LEU A 260 -7.63 -1.40 -19.30
C LEU A 260 -6.13 -1.48 -19.03
N ILE A 261 -5.71 -2.39 -18.17
CA ILE A 261 -4.28 -2.62 -17.87
C ILE A 261 -3.56 -3.05 -19.15
N ALA A 262 -4.18 -3.93 -19.94
CA ALA A 262 -3.56 -4.49 -21.12
C ALA A 262 -3.52 -3.56 -22.33
N LEU A 263 -4.59 -2.80 -22.59
CA LEU A 263 -4.81 -2.18 -23.91
C LEU A 263 -4.86 -0.66 -23.89
N SER A 264 -5.03 -0.04 -22.72
CA SER A 264 -5.25 1.41 -22.62
C SER A 264 -3.99 2.17 -22.24
N THR A 265 -3.93 3.46 -22.58
CA THR A 265 -2.89 4.37 -22.07
C THR A 265 -2.98 4.56 -20.56
N VAL A 266 -4.15 4.39 -19.94
CA VAL A 266 -4.28 4.38 -18.47
C VAL A 266 -3.54 3.17 -17.86
N GLY A 267 -3.38 2.09 -18.62
CA GLY A 267 -2.59 0.91 -18.27
C GLY A 267 -1.08 1.13 -18.28
N ILE A 268 -0.58 2.27 -18.77
CA ILE A 268 0.85 2.59 -18.65
C ILE A 268 1.18 2.79 -17.16
N PRO A 269 2.13 2.02 -16.60
CA PRO A 269 2.51 2.17 -15.19
C PRO A 269 3.40 3.40 -14.97
N TYR A 270 3.59 3.75 -13.71
CA TYR A 270 4.62 4.73 -13.31
C TYR A 270 6.01 4.08 -13.35
N SER A 271 7.05 4.88 -13.57
CA SER A 271 8.45 4.41 -13.61
C SER A 271 9.39 5.43 -12.98
N ASP A 272 10.39 4.95 -12.24
CA ASP A 272 11.42 5.72 -11.55
C ASP A 272 12.71 4.88 -11.49
N LYS A 273 13.43 4.81 -12.63
CA LYS A 273 14.54 3.87 -12.85
C LYS A 273 15.65 3.96 -11.80
N ASN A 274 15.97 5.17 -11.37
CA ASN A 274 17.06 5.43 -10.41
C ASN A 274 16.55 5.52 -8.96
N LEU A 275 15.23 5.58 -8.77
CA LEU A 275 14.55 5.71 -7.48
C LEU A 275 14.86 7.04 -6.79
N ASP A 276 14.91 8.11 -7.58
CA ASP A 276 15.30 9.46 -7.16
C ASP A 276 14.40 10.57 -7.74
N LEU A 277 13.41 10.22 -8.58
CA LEU A 277 12.51 11.19 -9.15
C LEU A 277 11.50 11.72 -8.12
N THR A 278 11.03 12.96 -8.34
CA THR A 278 9.90 13.51 -7.58
C THR A 278 8.58 12.98 -8.14
N SER A 279 7.52 13.09 -7.34
CA SER A 279 6.15 12.72 -7.73
C SER A 279 5.71 13.42 -9.02
N GLU A 280 5.99 14.73 -9.15
CA GLU A 280 5.65 15.53 -10.32
C GLU A 280 6.37 15.00 -11.57
N LYS A 281 7.66 14.67 -11.45
CA LYS A 281 8.44 14.17 -12.58
C LYS A 281 7.98 12.79 -13.02
N ILE A 282 7.60 11.92 -12.07
CA ILE A 282 7.03 10.60 -12.37
C ILE A 282 5.69 10.73 -13.11
N ILE A 283 4.83 11.66 -12.70
CA ILE A 283 3.54 11.95 -13.38
C ILE A 283 3.79 12.48 -14.79
N GLU A 284 4.65 13.49 -14.94
CA GLU A 284 5.00 14.10 -16.23
C GLU A 284 5.54 13.04 -17.22
N ASN A 285 6.54 12.26 -16.79
CA ASN A 285 7.13 11.21 -17.61
C ASN A 285 6.08 10.17 -18.05
N ARG A 286 5.12 9.85 -17.19
CA ARG A 286 4.04 8.92 -17.53
C ARG A 286 3.09 9.53 -18.56
N GLU A 287 2.71 10.79 -18.44
CA GLU A 287 1.82 11.42 -19.42
C GLU A 287 2.48 11.55 -20.80
N ILE A 288 3.79 11.82 -20.87
CA ILE A 288 4.55 11.76 -22.13
C ILE A 288 4.42 10.37 -22.77
N LYS A 289 4.70 9.29 -22.02
CA LYS A 289 4.56 7.91 -22.52
C LYS A 289 3.14 7.58 -22.99
N ARG A 290 2.12 8.19 -22.37
CA ARG A 290 0.71 7.99 -22.75
C ARG A 290 0.38 8.62 -24.08
N GLU A 291 0.85 9.84 -24.33
CA GLU A 291 0.68 10.49 -25.62
C GLU A 291 1.51 9.80 -26.71
N GLU A 292 2.75 9.38 -26.41
CA GLU A 292 3.57 8.58 -27.33
C GLU A 292 2.87 7.28 -27.75
N LEU A 293 2.31 6.53 -26.79
CA LEU A 293 1.59 5.30 -27.09
C LEU A 293 0.33 5.56 -27.93
N LYS A 294 -0.42 6.61 -27.59
CA LYS A 294 -1.62 7.00 -28.34
C LYS A 294 -1.28 7.35 -29.78
N ASN A 295 -0.22 8.12 -30.00
CA ASN A 295 0.28 8.48 -31.33
C ASN A 295 0.77 7.25 -32.09
N LYS A 296 1.50 6.34 -31.43
CA LYS A 296 1.98 5.08 -32.03
C LYS A 296 0.82 4.18 -32.48
N LEU A 297 -0.28 4.13 -31.73
CA LEU A 297 -1.43 3.29 -32.05
C LEU A 297 -2.28 3.86 -33.20
N GLY A 298 -2.36 5.19 -33.34
CA GLY A 298 -3.16 5.84 -34.38
C GLY A 298 -4.59 5.29 -34.43
N ASP A 299 -5.01 4.81 -35.60
CA ASP A 299 -6.36 4.24 -35.81
C ASP A 299 -6.64 2.97 -35.02
N LYS A 300 -5.60 2.27 -34.56
CA LYS A 300 -5.76 1.08 -33.71
C LYS A 300 -6.11 1.43 -32.27
N TYR A 301 -6.04 2.71 -31.88
CA TYR A 301 -6.29 3.15 -30.50
C TYR A 301 -7.74 2.93 -30.06
N TYR A 302 -7.90 2.17 -28.97
CA TYR A 302 -9.19 2.04 -28.30
C TYR A 302 -9.35 3.08 -27.19
N THR A 303 -10.47 3.81 -27.20
CA THR A 303 -10.81 4.69 -26.07
C THR A 303 -11.11 3.86 -24.82
N THR A 304 -10.79 4.39 -23.63
CA THR A 304 -11.14 3.79 -22.33
C THR A 304 -12.60 3.33 -22.26
N LYS A 305 -13.53 4.09 -22.86
CA LYS A 305 -14.95 3.73 -22.93
C LYS A 305 -15.19 2.48 -23.77
N LYS A 306 -14.60 2.39 -24.97
CA LYS A 306 -14.69 1.20 -25.82
C LYS A 306 -14.10 -0.03 -25.12
N ILE A 307 -12.92 0.12 -24.52
CA ILE A 307 -12.24 -0.96 -23.77
C ILE A 307 -13.12 -1.49 -22.63
N LYS A 308 -13.67 -0.61 -21.79
CA LYS A 308 -14.55 -1.00 -20.68
C LYS A 308 -15.81 -1.72 -21.15
N LEU A 309 -16.36 -1.33 -22.29
CA LEU A 309 -17.56 -1.94 -22.89
C LEU A 309 -17.25 -3.21 -23.71
N GLY A 310 -15.98 -3.62 -23.82
CA GLY A 310 -15.59 -4.75 -24.66
C GLY A 310 -15.75 -4.50 -26.16
N LYS A 311 -15.86 -3.24 -26.59
CA LYS A 311 -15.93 -2.86 -28.01
C LYS A 311 -14.52 -2.81 -28.61
N ILE A 312 -13.85 -3.96 -28.60
CA ILE A 312 -12.49 -4.22 -29.09
C ILE A 312 -12.50 -5.47 -29.98
N ASP A 313 -11.40 -5.76 -30.67
CA ASP A 313 -11.30 -6.95 -31.53
C ASP A 313 -11.67 -8.24 -30.78
N GLU A 314 -12.50 -9.08 -31.42
CA GLU A 314 -13.00 -10.34 -30.84
C GLU A 314 -11.85 -11.28 -30.41
N LYS A 315 -10.74 -11.29 -31.17
CA LYS A 315 -9.54 -12.08 -30.84
C LYS A 315 -8.97 -11.72 -29.45
N LEU A 316 -9.10 -10.48 -29.01
CA LEU A 316 -8.60 -10.02 -27.71
C LEU A 316 -9.55 -10.43 -26.60
N LEU A 317 -10.87 -10.41 -26.85
CA LEU A 317 -11.88 -10.86 -25.89
C LEU A 317 -11.74 -12.36 -25.61
N LYS A 318 -11.46 -13.17 -26.64
CA LYS A 318 -11.22 -14.61 -26.50
C LYS A 318 -10.09 -14.94 -25.53
N ILE A 319 -9.06 -14.09 -25.40
CA ILE A 319 -7.95 -14.33 -24.45
C ILE A 319 -8.46 -14.38 -23.00
N GLN A 320 -9.51 -13.63 -22.66
CA GLN A 320 -10.08 -13.60 -21.31
C GLN A 320 -10.89 -14.86 -20.97
N GLU A 321 -11.31 -15.64 -21.97
CA GLU A 321 -12.08 -16.88 -21.80
C GLU A 321 -11.19 -18.07 -21.37
N TYR A 322 -9.91 -18.08 -21.79
CA TYR A 322 -9.00 -19.22 -21.60
C TYR A 322 -7.86 -18.96 -20.60
N GLY A 323 -7.88 -17.84 -19.89
CA GLY A 323 -6.82 -17.46 -18.96
C GLY A 323 -7.03 -18.00 -17.55
N ASN A 324 -5.97 -18.54 -16.94
CA ASN A 324 -6.02 -19.11 -15.58
C ASN A 324 -6.01 -18.02 -14.49
N ASN A 325 -5.44 -16.85 -14.76
CA ASN A 325 -5.42 -15.70 -13.85
C ASN A 325 -5.28 -14.37 -14.62
N SER A 326 -5.61 -13.27 -13.95
CA SER A 326 -5.60 -11.94 -14.55
C SER A 326 -4.21 -11.50 -15.04
N SER A 327 -3.12 -11.82 -14.33
CA SER A 327 -1.76 -11.46 -14.75
C SER A 327 -1.39 -12.10 -16.10
N GLU A 328 -1.71 -13.38 -16.30
CA GLU A 328 -1.47 -14.08 -17.57
C GLU A 328 -2.33 -13.52 -18.70
N ILE A 329 -3.60 -13.24 -18.44
CA ILE A 329 -4.53 -12.63 -19.41
C ILE A 329 -3.96 -11.29 -19.87
N ILE A 330 -3.60 -10.42 -18.92
CA ILE A 330 -3.04 -9.09 -19.22
C ILE A 330 -1.80 -9.21 -20.09
N LYS A 331 -0.87 -10.12 -19.76
CA LYS A 331 0.36 -10.33 -20.54
C LYS A 331 0.06 -10.83 -21.96
N LYS A 332 -0.83 -11.82 -22.11
CA LYS A 332 -1.24 -12.34 -23.42
C LYS A 332 -1.95 -11.28 -24.27
N MET A 333 -2.85 -10.50 -23.68
CA MET A 333 -3.53 -9.39 -24.36
C MET A 333 -2.55 -8.31 -24.81
N LYS A 334 -1.60 -7.90 -23.96
CA LYS A 334 -0.53 -6.94 -24.33
C LYS A 334 0.25 -7.44 -25.54
N SER A 335 0.70 -8.70 -25.50
CA SER A 335 1.48 -9.32 -26.58
C SER A 335 0.72 -9.48 -27.89
N ALA A 336 -0.62 -9.60 -27.85
CA ALA A 336 -1.45 -9.75 -29.03
C ALA A 336 -1.84 -8.40 -29.68
N TYR A 337 -1.72 -7.30 -28.94
CA TYR A 337 -2.19 -5.97 -29.35
C TYR A 337 -1.05 -5.04 -29.78
N PHE A 338 0.08 -5.05 -29.07
CA PHE A 338 1.24 -4.17 -29.32
C PHE A 338 2.32 -4.84 -30.18
#